data_AF-A0A933VNV8-F1
#
_entry.id   AF-A0A933VNV8-F1
#
_cell.length_a   1.000
_cell.length_b   1.000
_cell.length_c   1.000
_cell.angle_alpha   90.00
_cell.angle_beta   90.00
_cell.angle_gamma   90.00
#
_symmetry.space_group_name_H-M   'P 1'
#
loop_
_entity.id
_entity.type
_entity.pdbx_description
1 polymer ?
#
loop_
_entity_poly.entity_id
_entity_poly.type
_entity_poly.pdbx_seq_one_letter_code
_entity_poly.pdbx_strand_id
1 'polypeptide(L)'
;MEAYAAFHRDHPLAFRLLGDLQDPRIEARLEAMLDRLAAALRRAAAAGALREVPAKRTARVMWASANGLLALHARGGLSQRELRASLALQVDVWLAGLSPAAGPA
;
A
#
# COMPACT_ATOMS: atom_id res chain seq x y z
N MET A 1 -11.71 -1.62 -10.20
CA MET A 1 -10.60 -0.99 -10.95
C MET A 1 -11.04 0.34 -11.53
N GLU A 2 -12.25 0.43 -12.08
CA GLU A 2 -12.84 1.69 -12.55
C GLU A 2 -12.99 2.77 -11.48
N ALA A 3 -13.49 2.45 -10.27
CA ALA A 3 -13.62 3.45 -9.21
C ALA A 3 -12.26 4.04 -8.76
N TYR A 4 -11.19 3.26 -8.84
CA TYR A 4 -9.83 3.70 -8.56
C TYR A 4 -9.29 4.58 -9.69
N ALA A 5 -9.52 4.19 -10.95
CA ALA A 5 -9.15 4.98 -12.13
C ALA A 5 -9.96 6.28 -12.26
N ALA A 6 -11.23 6.30 -11.83
CA ALA A 6 -12.07 7.49 -11.79
C ALA A 6 -11.54 8.48 -10.73
N PHE A 7 -11.25 7.99 -9.52
CA PHE A 7 -10.64 8.79 -8.46
C PHE A 7 -9.31 9.45 -8.88
N HIS A 8 -8.47 8.74 -9.64
CA HIS A 8 -7.22 9.30 -10.21
C HIS A 8 -7.46 10.37 -11.26
N ARG A 9 -8.54 10.27 -12.02
CA ARG A 9 -8.92 11.23 -13.06
C ARG A 9 -9.44 12.53 -12.45
N ASP A 10 -10.22 12.42 -11.38
CA ASP A 10 -10.89 13.55 -10.73
C ASP A 10 -9.97 14.26 -9.70
N HIS A 11 -8.94 13.57 -9.22
CA HIS A 11 -7.98 14.11 -8.26
C HIS A 11 -6.52 13.86 -8.69
N PRO A 12 -6.08 14.39 -9.85
CA PRO A 12 -4.76 14.10 -10.44
C PRO A 12 -3.59 14.52 -9.55
N LEU A 13 -3.84 15.41 -8.59
CA LEU A 13 -2.83 15.87 -7.64
C LEU A 13 -2.69 14.94 -6.42
N ALA A 14 -3.65 14.05 -6.14
CA ALA A 14 -3.76 13.31 -4.88
C ALA A 14 -2.60 12.33 -4.63
N PHE A 15 -1.81 12.03 -5.66
CA PHE A 15 -0.64 11.15 -5.58
C PHE A 15 0.62 11.76 -6.22
N ARG A 16 0.76 13.10 -6.21
CA ARG A 16 1.90 13.82 -6.80
C ARG A 16 3.26 13.62 -6.09
N LEU A 17 3.44 12.54 -5.32
CA LEU A 17 4.73 12.17 -4.74
C LEU A 17 5.59 11.30 -5.67
N LEU A 18 5.01 10.69 -6.71
CA LEU A 18 5.77 9.89 -7.69
C LEU A 18 5.93 10.53 -9.08
N GLY A 19 5.37 11.71 -9.33
CA GLY A 19 5.36 12.32 -10.66
C GLY A 19 4.18 11.85 -11.52
N ASP A 20 4.27 12.07 -12.84
CA ASP A 20 3.25 11.62 -13.78
C ASP A 20 3.28 10.09 -13.89
N LEU A 21 2.25 9.42 -13.38
CA LEU A 21 2.12 7.96 -13.46
C LEU A 21 1.94 7.46 -14.91
N GLN A 22 1.75 8.37 -15.87
CA GLN A 22 1.76 8.07 -17.30
C GLN A 22 3.17 7.99 -17.90
N ASP A 23 4.23 8.34 -17.14
CA ASP A 23 5.61 8.07 -17.54
C ASP A 23 5.87 6.55 -17.43
N PRO A 24 6.16 5.85 -18.54
CA PRO A 24 6.42 4.41 -18.53
C PRO A 24 7.57 3.99 -17.60
N ARG A 25 8.52 4.89 -17.32
CA ARG A 25 9.63 4.61 -16.40
C ARG A 25 9.17 4.58 -14.94
N ILE A 26 8.24 5.47 -14.58
CA ILE A 26 7.63 5.51 -13.24
C ILE A 26 6.72 4.29 -13.07
N GLU A 27 5.94 3.95 -14.09
CA GLU A 27 5.09 2.76 -14.10
C GLU A 27 5.91 1.48 -13.91
N ALA A 28 6.98 1.27 -14.69
CA ALA A 28 7.85 0.11 -14.57
C ALA A 28 8.50 0.01 -13.18
N ARG A 29 8.89 1.14 -12.59
CA ARG A 29 9.48 1.18 -11.25
C ARG A 29 8.47 0.86 -10.16
N LEU A 30 7.23 1.35 -10.30
CA LEU A 30 6.13 1.01 -9.41
C LEU A 30 5.82 -0.49 -9.48
N GLU A 31 5.70 -1.04 -10.68
CA GLU A 31 5.42 -2.48 -10.86
C GLU A 31 6.50 -3.36 -10.24
N ALA A 32 7.79 -3.04 -10.46
CA ALA A 32 8.91 -3.74 -9.85
C ALA A 32 8.89 -3.68 -8.31
N MET A 33 8.50 -2.54 -7.72
CA MET A 33 8.33 -2.40 -6.27
C MET A 33 7.17 -3.26 -5.76
N LEU A 34 6.04 -3.25 -6.45
CA LEU A 34 4.88 -4.07 -6.11
C LEU A 34 5.21 -5.57 -6.20
N ASP A 35 6.03 -5.98 -7.17
CA ASP A 35 6.50 -7.37 -7.26
C ASP A 35 7.39 -7.76 -6.08
N ARG A 36 8.28 -6.87 -5.64
CA ARG A 36 9.11 -7.09 -4.44
C ARG A 36 8.26 -7.24 -3.18
N LEU A 37 7.25 -6.38 -2.99
CA LEU A 37 6.29 -6.51 -1.88
C LEU A 37 5.50 -7.82 -1.96
N ALA A 38 4.97 -8.15 -3.15
CA ALA A 38 4.23 -9.40 -3.36
C ALA A 38 5.10 -10.64 -3.11
N ALA A 39 6.38 -10.60 -3.47
CA ALA A 39 7.33 -11.68 -3.15
C ALA A 39 7.57 -11.79 -1.64
N ALA A 40 7.69 -10.66 -0.92
CA ALA A 40 7.82 -10.67 0.53
C ALA A 40 6.58 -11.26 1.23
N LEU A 41 5.37 -10.86 0.80
CA LEU A 41 4.12 -11.43 1.30
C LEU A 41 4.05 -12.95 1.09
N ARG A 42 4.42 -13.43 -0.11
CA ARG A 42 4.46 -14.87 -0.41
C ARG A 42 5.46 -15.63 0.46
N ARG A 43 6.66 -15.08 0.66
CA ARG A 43 7.68 -15.69 1.54
C ARG A 43 7.19 -15.77 2.99
N ALA A 44 6.57 -14.70 3.49
CA ALA A 44 6.05 -14.67 4.85
C ALA A 44 4.89 -15.67 5.04
N ALA A 45 4.00 -15.80 4.04
CA ALA A 45 2.94 -16.81 4.05
C ALA A 45 3.50 -18.24 4.00
N ALA A 46 4.48 -18.51 3.14
CA ALA A 46 5.14 -19.81 3.05
C ALA A 46 5.88 -20.21 4.35
N ALA A 47 6.37 -19.22 5.10
CA ALA A 47 6.98 -19.43 6.42
C ALA A 47 5.95 -19.57 7.56
N GLY A 48 4.65 -19.51 7.28
CA GLY A 48 3.59 -19.55 8.28
C GLY A 48 3.47 -18.27 9.14
N ALA A 49 4.22 -17.21 8.81
CA ALA A 49 4.20 -15.95 9.54
C ALA A 49 2.95 -15.10 9.21
N LEU A 50 2.39 -15.28 8.01
CA LEU A 50 1.15 -14.64 7.55
C LEU A 50 0.22 -15.69 6.95
N ARG A 51 -1.07 -15.37 6.85
CA ARG A 51 -2.00 -16.15 6.01
C ARG A 51 -1.76 -15.91 4.53
N GLU A 52 -2.15 -16.86 3.70
CA GLU A 52 -2.11 -16.69 2.25
C GLU A 52 -3.12 -15.63 1.79
N VAL A 53 -2.68 -14.74 0.89
CA VAL A 53 -3.48 -13.66 0.31
C VAL A 53 -3.13 -13.47 -1.16
N PRO A 54 -4.00 -12.82 -1.96
CA PRO A 54 -3.67 -12.38 -3.32
C PRO A 54 -2.53 -11.34 -3.34
N ALA A 55 -1.27 -11.80 -3.25
CA ALA A 55 -0.12 -10.99 -2.85
C ALA A 55 0.08 -9.70 -3.66
N LYS A 56 -0.06 -9.75 -4.99
CA LYS A 56 0.10 -8.54 -5.84
C LYS A 56 -1.03 -7.53 -5.60
N ARG A 57 -2.27 -7.98 -5.41
CA ARG A 57 -3.41 -7.09 -5.08
C ARG A 57 -3.21 -6.47 -3.69
N THR A 58 -2.83 -7.29 -2.71
CA THR A 58 -2.54 -6.82 -1.34
C THR A 58 -1.42 -5.78 -1.33
N ALA A 59 -0.30 -6.06 -2.01
CA ALA A 59 0.82 -5.12 -2.15
C ALA A 59 0.38 -3.77 -2.73
N ARG A 60 -0.50 -3.79 -3.74
CA ARG A 60 -1.04 -2.57 -4.37
C ARG A 60 -1.88 -1.74 -3.40
N VAL A 61 -2.72 -2.40 -2.59
CA VAL A 61 -3.53 -1.73 -1.55
C VAL A 61 -2.64 -1.15 -0.45
N MET A 62 -1.66 -1.91 0.04
CA MET A 62 -0.70 -1.44 1.04
C MET A 62 0.06 -0.20 0.54
N TRP A 63 0.59 -0.27 -0.68
CA TRP A 63 1.28 0.85 -1.30
C TRP A 63 0.38 2.09 -1.47
N ALA A 64 -0.83 1.92 -2.02
CA ALA A 64 -1.74 3.04 -2.27
C ALA A 64 -2.18 3.74 -0.98
N SER A 65 -2.47 2.96 0.06
CA SER A 65 -2.89 3.51 1.35
C SER A 65 -1.77 4.25 2.07
N ALA A 66 -0.52 3.76 2.04
CA ALA A 66 0.63 4.49 2.57
C ALA A 66 0.91 5.78 1.79
N ASN A 67 0.80 5.74 0.46
CA ASN A 67 0.99 6.93 -0.37
C ASN A 67 -0.08 8.00 -0.13
N GLY A 68 -1.32 7.60 0.17
CA GLY A 68 -2.39 8.55 0.50
C GLY A 68 -2.05 9.36 1.76
N LEU A 69 -1.50 8.71 2.80
CA LEU A 69 -1.06 9.37 4.02
C LEU A 69 0.11 10.33 3.77
N LEU A 70 1.10 9.90 2.99
CA LEU A 70 2.24 10.75 2.62
C LEU A 70 1.79 11.96 1.80
N ALA A 71 0.85 11.78 0.88
CA ALA A 71 0.32 12.87 0.08
C ALA A 71 -0.48 13.89 0.91
N LEU A 72 -1.28 13.42 1.88
CA LEU A 72 -1.96 14.30 2.84
C LEU A 72 -0.96 15.12 3.65
N HIS A 73 0.10 14.49 4.16
CA HIS A 73 1.16 15.18 4.88
C HIS A 73 1.87 16.23 4.02
N ALA A 74 2.26 15.87 2.79
CA ALA A 74 2.97 16.78 1.88
C ALA A 74 2.16 18.05 1.52
N ARG A 75 0.83 18.01 1.69
CA ARG A 75 -0.09 19.13 1.46
C ARG A 75 -0.44 19.91 2.72
N GLY A 76 0.17 19.58 3.86
CA GLY A 76 -0.15 20.18 5.15
C GLY A 76 -1.45 19.67 5.79
N GLY A 77 -2.06 18.62 5.24
CA GLY A 77 -3.27 18.01 5.80
C GLY A 77 -3.02 17.11 7.01
N LEU A 78 -1.76 16.73 7.25
CA LEU A 78 -1.32 16.00 8.44
C LEU A 78 -0.02 16.62 8.97
N SER A 79 0.07 16.81 10.28
CA SER A 79 1.35 17.06 10.96
C SER A 79 2.25 15.82 10.88
N GLN A 80 3.56 16.01 11.14
CA GLN A 80 4.50 14.89 11.23
C GLN A 80 4.08 13.86 12.29
N ARG A 81 3.47 14.32 13.40
CA ARG A 81 2.99 13.44 14.48
C ARG A 81 1.83 12.58 14.00
N GLU A 82 0.86 13.18 13.31
CA GLU A 82 -0.30 12.47 12.77
C GLU A 82 0.11 11.49 11.68
N LEU A 83 1.01 11.88 10.76
CA LEU A 83 1.55 10.96 9.76
C LEU A 83 2.15 9.70 10.40
N ARG A 84 3.00 9.87 11.42
CA ARG A 84 3.60 8.72 12.12
C ARG A 84 2.55 7.84 12.79
N ALA A 85 1.57 8.45 13.46
CA ALA A 85 0.48 7.71 14.11
C ALA A 85 -0.36 6.94 13.09
N SER A 86 -0.70 7.54 11.95
CA SER A 86 -1.48 6.89 10.89
C SER A 86 -0.72 5.76 10.21
N LEU A 87 0.59 5.92 9.97
CA LEU A 87 1.43 4.85 9.42
C LEU A 87 1.56 3.67 10.40
N ALA A 88 1.72 3.95 11.69
CA ALA A 88 1.73 2.90 12.72
C ALA A 88 0.41 2.14 12.76
N LEU A 89 -0.73 2.85 12.82
CA LEU A 89 -2.06 2.25 12.78
C LEU A 89 -2.27 1.39 11.52
N GLN A 90 -1.78 1.84 10.38
CA GLN A 90 -1.86 1.10 9.13
C GLN A 90 -1.08 -0.22 9.20
N VAL A 91 0.11 -0.24 9.82
CA VAL A 91 0.87 -1.47 10.07
C VAL A 91 0.08 -2.40 10.99
N ASP A 92 -0.50 -1.89 12.06
CA ASP A 92 -1.29 -2.69 13.00
C ASP A 92 -2.49 -3.35 12.31
N VAL A 93 -3.22 -2.60 11.48
CA VAL A 93 -4.34 -3.12 10.68
C VAL A 93 -3.88 -4.20 9.70
N TRP A 94 -2.73 -4.00 9.04
CA TRP A 94 -2.18 -5.02 8.15
C TRP A 94 -1.78 -6.28 8.90
N LEU A 95 -1.10 -6.16 10.04
CA LEU A 95 -0.72 -7.30 10.86
C LEU A 95 -1.96 -8.05 11.35
N ALA A 96 -2.94 -7.36 11.94
CA ALA A 96 -4.18 -7.98 12.37
C ALA A 96 -4.92 -8.71 11.23
N GLY A 97 -4.96 -8.10 10.04
CA GLY A 97 -5.61 -8.67 8.86
C GLY A 97 -4.80 -9.75 8.14
N LEU A 98 -3.49 -9.86 8.36
CA LEU A 98 -2.60 -10.82 7.68
C LEU A 98 -2.08 -11.91 8.62
N SER A 99 -2.27 -11.79 9.93
CA SER A 99 -1.94 -12.83 10.89
C SER A 99 -2.57 -14.17 10.47
N PRO A 100 -1.85 -15.29 10.66
CA PRO A 100 -2.43 -16.62 10.51
C PRO A 100 -3.71 -16.70 11.35
N ALA A 101 -4.78 -17.28 10.81
CA ALA A 101 -5.92 -17.61 11.66
C ALA A 101 -5.41 -18.49 12.80
N ALA A 102 -5.82 -18.22 14.04
CA ALA A 102 -5.62 -19.17 15.12
C ALA A 102 -6.24 -20.49 14.65
N GLY A 103 -5.41 -21.50 14.39
CA GLY A 103 -5.90 -22.83 14.08
C GLY A 103 -6.80 -23.33 15.21
N PRO A 104 -7.77 -24.22 14.94
CA PRO A 104 -8.47 -24.88 16.03
C PRO A 104 -7.43 -25.56 16.93
N ALA A 105 -7.49 -25.24 18.22
CA ALA A 105 -6.76 -25.95 19.27
C ALA A 105 -7.24 -27.39 19.40
#